data_AF-A0A7I7QC72-F1
#
_entry.id   AF-A0A7I7QC72-F1
#
_cell.length_a   1.000
_cell.length_b   1.000
_cell.length_c   1.000
_cell.angle_alpha   90.00
_cell.angle_beta   90.00
_cell.angle_gamma   90.00
#
_symmetry.space_group_name_H-M   'P 1'
#
loop_
_entity.id
_entity.type
_entity.pdbx_description
1 polymer ?
#
loop_
_entity_poly.entity_id
_entity_poly.type
_entity_poly.pdbx_seq_one_letter_code
_entity_poly.pdbx_strand_id
1 'polypeptide(L)'
;MKRARHKPRPNWQSTVESQGLVYGTPARDARGRDRPYWDESVHYEFEMDEILALEADVELLHSMCLSAVEQVVLMERYAEFGLPEWSWQPIAESWRRCDPHVYGRFDLRYDGRRPAVLLEYNADTPTTLLEAAILQWYWLKDCFPGDDQWNSLHEQLVDRWKQLRDLLPSDELHLSWSGV
;
A
#
# COMPACT_ATOMS: atom_id res chain seq x y z
N MET A 1 -18.57 -1.11 -5.40
CA MET A 1 -18.07 -0.67 -4.10
C MET A 1 -19.28 -0.21 -3.34
N LYS A 2 -19.66 -0.95 -2.31
CA LYS A 2 -20.80 -0.64 -1.47
C LYS A 2 -20.30 -0.39 -0.05
N ARG A 3 -20.61 0.79 0.48
CA ARG A 3 -20.31 1.12 1.87
C ARG A 3 -21.34 0.47 2.78
N ALA A 4 -20.90 -0.37 3.70
CA ALA A 4 -21.73 -1.01 4.70
C ALA A 4 -21.41 -0.46 6.10
N ARG A 5 -22.34 -0.68 7.04
CA ARG A 5 -22.15 -0.39 8.46
C ARG A 5 -22.15 -1.69 9.22
N HIS A 6 -21.29 -1.78 10.21
CA HIS A 6 -21.14 -2.94 11.07
C HIS A 6 -21.06 -2.48 12.53
N LYS A 7 -21.45 -3.33 13.47
CA LYS A 7 -21.29 -3.02 14.89
C LYS A 7 -19.86 -3.40 15.29
N PRO A 8 -19.01 -2.47 15.76
CA PRO A 8 -17.65 -2.80 16.20
C PRO A 8 -17.63 -3.97 17.18
N ARG A 9 -16.61 -4.82 17.08
CA ARG A 9 -16.43 -5.95 18.00
C ARG A 9 -16.27 -5.42 19.44
N PRO A 10 -16.75 -6.14 20.46
CA PRO A 10 -16.42 -5.81 21.85
C PRO A 10 -14.90 -5.80 22.04
N ASN A 11 -14.37 -4.80 22.75
CA ASN A 11 -12.95 -4.66 23.06
C ASN A 11 -12.01 -4.61 21.82
N TRP A 12 -12.52 -4.15 20.66
CA TRP A 12 -11.75 -4.13 19.42
C TRP A 12 -10.41 -3.39 19.55
N GLN A 13 -10.34 -2.34 20.38
CA GLN A 13 -9.11 -1.58 20.62
C GLN A 13 -7.99 -2.49 21.15
N SER A 14 -8.28 -3.26 22.20
CA SER A 14 -7.31 -4.19 22.77
C SER A 14 -6.94 -5.30 21.79
N THR A 15 -7.90 -5.74 20.95
CA THR A 15 -7.64 -6.72 19.89
C THR A 15 -6.63 -6.16 18.88
N VAL A 16 -6.86 -4.98 18.30
CA VAL A 16 -5.93 -4.41 17.29
C VAL A 16 -4.58 -4.03 17.89
N GLU A 17 -4.54 -3.56 19.15
CA GLU A 17 -3.29 -3.30 19.87
C GLU A 17 -2.46 -4.58 20.03
N SER A 18 -3.09 -5.69 20.43
CA SER A 18 -2.42 -6.99 20.53
C SER A 18 -1.96 -7.57 19.19
N GLN A 19 -2.54 -7.10 18.08
CA GLN A 19 -2.12 -7.43 16.72
C GLN A 19 -0.99 -6.51 16.21
N GLY A 20 -0.54 -5.55 17.03
CA GLY A 20 0.61 -4.68 16.75
C GLY A 20 0.23 -3.25 16.34
N LEU A 21 -1.05 -2.93 16.19
CA LEU A 21 -1.48 -1.56 15.89
C LEU A 21 -1.53 -0.73 17.17
N VAL A 22 -0.41 -0.10 17.50
CA VAL A 22 -0.25 0.71 18.73
C VAL A 22 -0.54 2.20 18.53
N TYR A 23 -0.99 2.59 17.34
CA TYR A 23 -1.46 3.96 17.08
C TYR A 23 -2.87 4.12 17.68
N GLY A 24 -2.98 4.81 18.81
CA GLY A 24 -4.26 5.02 19.51
C GLY A 24 -5.21 5.98 18.77
N THR A 25 -5.43 7.18 19.32
CA THR A 25 -6.38 8.17 18.79
C THR A 25 -5.65 9.42 18.27
N PRO A 26 -4.85 9.33 17.20
CA PRO A 26 -4.01 10.44 16.77
C PRO A 26 -4.80 11.58 16.11
N ALA A 27 -6.06 11.38 15.73
CA ALA A 27 -6.82 12.32 14.91
C ALA A 27 -8.07 12.86 15.60
N ARG A 28 -8.41 14.11 15.27
CA ARG A 28 -9.68 14.76 15.61
C ARG A 28 -10.56 14.82 14.36
N ASP A 29 -11.85 14.57 14.50
CA ASP A 29 -12.80 14.77 13.39
C ASP A 29 -13.08 16.27 13.14
N ALA A 30 -13.85 16.58 12.09
CA ALA A 30 -14.21 17.97 11.74
C ALA A 30 -14.99 18.71 12.84
N ARG A 31 -15.46 18.01 13.88
CA ARG A 31 -16.16 18.55 15.05
C ARG A 31 -15.29 18.55 16.31
N GLY A 32 -14.00 18.26 16.19
CA GLY A 32 -13.05 18.19 17.32
C GLY A 32 -13.18 16.96 18.20
N ARG A 33 -13.95 15.94 17.79
CA ARG A 33 -14.07 14.70 18.56
C ARG A 33 -12.93 13.76 18.25
N ASP A 34 -12.52 12.99 19.24
CA ASP A 34 -11.55 11.92 19.09
C ASP A 34 -11.99 10.94 18.00
N ARG A 35 -11.13 10.73 17.01
CA ARG A 35 -11.33 9.77 15.93
C ARG A 35 -10.27 8.68 16.04
N PRO A 36 -10.65 7.42 16.26
CA PRO A 36 -9.69 6.34 16.32
C PRO A 36 -8.98 6.19 14.98
N TYR A 37 -7.73 5.74 15.02
CA TYR A 37 -6.98 5.43 13.81
C TYR A 37 -7.66 4.32 12.99
N TRP A 38 -8.12 3.27 13.68
CA TRP A 38 -8.87 2.15 13.11
C TRP A 38 -10.37 2.26 13.40
N ASP A 39 -11.24 1.97 12.43
CA ASP A 39 -12.70 2.08 12.56
C ASP A 39 -13.40 0.81 12.02
N GLU A 40 -13.92 -0.01 12.92
CA GLU A 40 -14.69 -1.23 12.57
C GLU A 40 -16.16 -0.99 12.28
N SER A 41 -16.64 0.26 12.41
CA SER A 41 -18.08 0.55 12.27
C SER A 41 -18.55 0.60 10.81
N VAL A 42 -17.59 0.61 9.88
CA VAL A 42 -17.80 0.79 8.45
C VAL A 42 -16.79 -0.05 7.70
N HIS A 43 -17.26 -0.72 6.65
CA HIS A 43 -16.42 -1.41 5.68
C HIS A 43 -16.96 -1.20 4.26
N TYR A 44 -16.17 -1.59 3.27
CA TYR A 44 -16.56 -1.55 1.87
C TYR A 44 -16.59 -2.97 1.31
N GLU A 45 -17.71 -3.30 0.68
CA GLU A 45 -17.94 -4.54 -0.05
C GLU A 45 -17.68 -4.29 -1.53
N PHE A 46 -17.05 -5.23 -2.19
CA PHE A 46 -16.77 -5.19 -3.62
C PHE A 46 -17.29 -6.46 -4.27
N GLU A 47 -17.88 -6.32 -5.45
CA GLU A 47 -18.16 -7.45 -6.32
C GLU A 47 -16.87 -7.87 -7.03
N MET A 48 -16.82 -9.13 -7.49
CA MET A 48 -15.61 -9.68 -8.11
C MET A 48 -15.21 -8.96 -9.41
N ASP A 49 -16.17 -8.52 -10.20
CA ASP A 49 -15.92 -7.75 -11.43
C ASP A 49 -15.25 -6.40 -11.13
N GLU A 50 -15.60 -5.76 -10.01
CA GLU A 50 -14.96 -4.54 -9.55
C GLU A 50 -13.51 -4.76 -9.09
N ILE A 51 -13.26 -5.88 -8.41
CA ILE A 51 -11.91 -6.29 -8.00
C ILE A 51 -11.02 -6.48 -9.23
N LEU A 52 -11.48 -7.27 -10.20
CA LEU A 52 -10.72 -7.54 -11.43
C LEU A 52 -10.47 -6.27 -12.25
N ALA A 53 -11.45 -5.34 -12.29
CA ALA A 53 -11.26 -4.05 -12.95
C ALA A 53 -10.21 -3.19 -12.24
N LEU A 54 -10.23 -3.15 -10.90
CA LEU A 54 -9.23 -2.43 -10.11
C LEU A 54 -7.83 -3.00 -10.27
N GLU A 55 -7.69 -4.33 -10.33
CA GLU A 55 -6.41 -5.01 -10.59
C GLU A 55 -5.84 -4.59 -11.95
N ALA A 56 -6.65 -4.62 -13.01
CA ALA A 56 -6.22 -4.18 -14.34
C ALA A 56 -5.83 -2.70 -14.36
N ASP A 57 -6.57 -1.83 -13.67
CA ASP A 57 -6.25 -0.41 -13.55
C ASP A 57 -4.90 -0.19 -12.84
N VAL A 58 -4.62 -0.89 -11.73
CA VAL A 58 -3.34 -0.72 -11.01
C VAL A 58 -2.15 -1.28 -11.77
N GLU A 59 -2.29 -2.38 -12.50
CA GLU A 59 -1.24 -2.91 -13.38
C GLU A 59 -0.87 -1.93 -14.49
N LEU A 60 -1.89 -1.32 -15.12
CA LEU A 60 -1.70 -0.30 -16.13
C LEU A 60 -1.02 0.95 -15.55
N LEU A 61 -1.50 1.44 -14.40
CA LEU A 61 -0.93 2.60 -13.73
C LEU A 61 0.53 2.37 -13.32
N HIS A 62 0.87 1.19 -12.80
CA HIS A 62 2.25 0.83 -12.48
C HIS A 62 3.14 0.86 -13.72
N SER A 63 2.69 0.27 -14.83
CA SER A 63 3.41 0.28 -16.11
C SER A 63 3.63 1.69 -16.65
N MET A 64 2.63 2.57 -16.50
CA MET A 64 2.74 3.99 -16.87
C MET A 64 3.76 4.74 -15.98
N CYS A 65 3.78 4.46 -14.67
CA CYS A 65 4.75 5.05 -13.75
C CYS A 65 6.19 4.63 -14.10
N LEU A 66 6.43 3.34 -14.38
CA LEU A 66 7.74 2.87 -14.82
C LEU A 66 8.17 3.51 -16.15
N SER A 67 7.23 3.65 -17.10
CA SER A 67 7.49 4.34 -18.37
C SER A 67 7.83 5.82 -18.16
N ALA A 68 7.20 6.48 -17.19
CA ALA A 68 7.54 7.85 -16.85
C ALA A 68 8.96 7.96 -16.26
N VAL A 69 9.35 7.04 -15.37
CA VAL A 69 10.72 6.98 -14.82
C VAL A 69 11.75 6.76 -15.93
N GLU A 70 11.50 5.83 -16.85
CA GLU A 70 12.35 5.62 -18.03
C GLU A 70 12.56 6.94 -18.80
N GLN A 71 11.50 7.69 -19.08
CA GLN A 71 11.61 8.96 -19.79
C GLN A 71 12.39 10.02 -19.01
N VAL A 72 12.25 10.06 -17.68
CA VAL A 72 13.04 10.97 -16.83
C VAL A 72 14.52 10.64 -16.91
N VAL A 73 14.86 9.36 -16.86
CA VAL A 73 16.25 8.88 -16.93
C VAL A 73 16.86 9.11 -18.31
N LEU A 74 16.16 8.73 -19.39
CA LEU A 74 16.66 8.87 -20.77
C LEU A 74 16.89 10.31 -21.18
N MET A 75 16.03 11.22 -20.73
CA MET A 75 16.07 12.64 -21.09
C MET A 75 16.77 13.50 -20.04
N GLU A 76 17.37 12.87 -19.02
CA GLU A 76 18.09 13.53 -17.91
C GLU A 76 17.27 14.64 -17.21
N ARG A 77 15.95 14.43 -17.07
CA ARG A 77 14.99 15.44 -16.55
C ARG A 77 14.96 15.55 -15.02
N TYR A 78 16.03 15.14 -14.34
CA TYR A 78 16.08 15.04 -12.87
C TYR A 78 15.82 16.39 -12.17
N ALA A 79 16.33 17.48 -12.74
CA ALA A 79 16.14 18.83 -12.21
C ALA A 79 14.65 19.24 -12.16
N GLU A 80 13.84 18.79 -13.13
CA GLU A 80 12.40 19.07 -13.15
C GLU A 80 11.64 18.40 -12.00
N PHE A 81 12.21 17.33 -11.45
CA PHE A 81 11.71 16.59 -10.29
C PHE A 81 12.31 17.10 -8.97
N GLY A 82 13.10 18.18 -9.00
CA GLY A 82 13.73 18.76 -7.81
C GLY A 82 14.82 17.87 -7.20
N LEU A 83 15.36 16.92 -7.96
CA LEU A 83 16.40 16.02 -7.48
C LEU A 83 17.77 16.72 -7.50
N PRO A 84 18.59 16.58 -6.44
CA PRO A 84 19.90 17.20 -6.41
C PRO A 84 20.89 16.50 -7.34
N GLU A 85 21.80 17.25 -7.97
CA GLU A 85 22.74 16.75 -9.01
C GLU A 85 23.54 15.52 -8.59
N TRP A 86 23.95 15.45 -7.32
CA TRP A 86 24.72 14.30 -6.81
C TRP A 86 23.95 12.97 -6.87
N SER A 87 22.61 13.00 -6.97
CA SER A 87 21.76 11.81 -7.02
C SER A 87 21.50 11.28 -8.44
N TRP A 88 21.74 12.08 -9.47
CA TRP A 88 21.30 11.77 -10.83
C TRP A 88 21.97 10.53 -11.41
N GLN A 89 23.30 10.45 -11.32
CA GLN A 89 24.06 9.30 -11.80
C GLN A 89 23.71 8.01 -11.03
N PRO A 90 23.66 8.00 -9.67
CA PRO A 90 23.18 6.84 -8.93
C PRO A 90 21.79 6.34 -9.35
N ILE A 91 20.84 7.25 -9.59
CA ILE A 91 19.49 6.89 -10.08
C ILE A 91 19.57 6.23 -11.46
N ALA A 92 20.32 6.82 -12.40
CA ALA A 92 20.49 6.27 -13.74
C ALA A 92 21.12 4.86 -13.71
N GLU A 93 22.13 4.66 -12.87
CA GLU A 93 22.79 3.36 -12.70
C GLU A 93 21.87 2.32 -12.07
N SER A 94 21.12 2.70 -11.03
CA SER A 94 20.13 1.83 -10.38
C SER A 94 19.05 1.37 -11.36
N TRP A 95 18.54 2.31 -12.17
CA TRP A 95 17.55 2.01 -13.20
C TRP A 95 18.09 1.07 -14.29
N ARG A 96 19.32 1.30 -14.79
CA ARG A 96 19.97 0.42 -15.79
C ARG A 96 20.24 -0.98 -15.28
N ARG A 97 20.50 -1.14 -13.98
CA ARG A 97 20.65 -2.47 -13.34
C ARG A 97 19.31 -3.15 -13.09
N CYS A 98 18.21 -2.43 -13.25
CA CYS A 98 16.88 -2.88 -12.84
C CYS A 98 16.87 -3.29 -11.36
N ASP A 99 17.46 -2.44 -10.48
CA ASP A 99 17.51 -2.73 -9.05
C ASP A 99 16.07 -3.01 -8.53
N PRO A 100 15.89 -4.06 -7.70
CA PRO A 100 14.57 -4.54 -7.35
C PRO A 100 13.84 -3.62 -6.37
N HIS A 101 12.51 -3.55 -6.51
CA HIS A 101 11.59 -2.97 -5.52
C HIS A 101 10.77 -4.06 -4.82
N VAL A 102 10.28 -3.78 -3.60
CA VAL A 102 9.50 -4.75 -2.80
C VAL A 102 8.00 -4.52 -2.98
N TYR A 103 7.51 -3.31 -2.67
CA TYR A 103 6.09 -2.97 -2.75
C TYR A 103 5.91 -1.44 -2.89
N GLY A 104 4.69 -1.02 -3.26
CA GLY A 104 4.28 0.39 -3.31
C GLY A 104 2.78 0.50 -3.06
N ARG A 105 2.28 1.71 -2.77
CA ARG A 105 0.85 1.95 -2.51
C ARG A 105 0.30 3.01 -3.45
N PHE A 106 -0.73 2.64 -4.21
CA PHE A 106 -1.53 3.60 -4.95
C PHE A 106 -2.64 4.17 -4.09
N ASP A 107 -2.81 5.48 -4.17
CA ASP A 107 -3.97 6.17 -3.63
C ASP A 107 -4.89 6.51 -4.81
N LEU A 108 -6.06 5.88 -4.82
CA LEU A 108 -7.00 5.92 -5.93
C LEU A 108 -8.30 6.60 -5.53
N ARG A 109 -8.91 7.32 -6.47
CA ARG A 109 -10.32 7.69 -6.40
C ARG A 109 -11.14 6.72 -7.23
N TYR A 110 -12.02 5.98 -6.57
CA TYR A 110 -12.91 5.00 -7.20
C TYR A 110 -14.34 5.13 -6.67
N ASP A 111 -15.33 5.10 -7.56
CA ASP A 111 -16.75 5.27 -7.24
C ASP A 111 -17.61 4.03 -7.59
N GLY A 112 -17.00 2.94 -8.06
CA GLY A 112 -17.71 1.74 -8.49
C GLY A 112 -18.35 1.82 -9.87
N ARG A 113 -18.14 2.91 -10.63
CA ARG A 113 -18.82 3.14 -11.93
C ARG A 113 -17.87 3.42 -13.08
N ARG A 114 -16.66 3.90 -12.79
CA ARG A 114 -15.65 4.28 -13.77
C ARG A 114 -14.29 3.72 -13.34
N PRO A 115 -13.35 3.60 -14.29
CA PRO A 115 -11.97 3.25 -13.97
C PRO A 115 -11.42 4.14 -12.86
N ALA A 116 -10.57 3.55 -12.01
CA ALA A 116 -9.94 4.26 -10.91
C ALA A 116 -9.06 5.40 -11.43
N VAL A 117 -9.09 6.53 -10.71
CA VAL A 117 -8.23 7.67 -11.02
C VAL A 117 -7.09 7.73 -10.02
N LEU A 118 -5.86 7.70 -10.52
CA LEU A 118 -4.66 7.86 -9.72
C LEU A 118 -4.61 9.26 -9.09
N LEU A 119 -4.49 9.32 -7.77
CA LEU A 119 -4.20 10.55 -7.04
C LEU A 119 -2.71 10.67 -6.76
N GLU A 120 -2.10 9.61 -6.20
CA GLU A 120 -0.66 9.52 -5.95
C GLU A 120 -0.18 8.07 -5.94
N TYR A 121 1.12 7.89 -6.21
CA TYR A 121 1.80 6.59 -6.06
C TYR A 121 2.93 6.71 -5.05
N ASN A 122 2.70 6.16 -3.87
CA ASN A 122 3.67 6.08 -2.77
C ASN A 122 4.59 4.88 -2.97
N ALA A 123 5.61 5.03 -3.82
CA ALA A 123 6.56 3.96 -4.13
C ALA A 123 7.76 3.89 -3.16
N ASP A 124 8.04 4.96 -2.41
CA ASP A 124 9.20 5.06 -1.52
C ASP A 124 8.84 4.85 -0.04
N THR A 125 7.70 5.39 0.40
CA THR A 125 7.22 5.28 1.79
C THR A 125 5.78 4.76 1.90
N PRO A 126 5.46 3.60 1.29
CA PRO A 126 4.13 3.00 1.41
C PRO A 126 3.83 2.56 2.86
N THR A 127 3.01 3.35 3.56
CA THR A 127 2.46 3.01 4.88
C THR A 127 1.20 2.13 4.76
N THR A 128 0.69 1.63 5.89
CA THR A 128 -0.56 0.85 6.00
C THR A 128 -0.45 -0.67 5.70
N LEU A 129 0.77 -1.22 5.69
CA LEU A 129 0.99 -2.66 5.44
C LEU A 129 0.40 -3.55 6.54
N LEU A 130 0.60 -3.19 7.81
CA LEU A 130 0.10 -3.97 8.96
C LEU A 130 -1.43 -4.02 8.97
N GLU A 131 -2.06 -2.88 8.73
CA GLU A 131 -3.49 -2.68 8.71
C GLU A 131 -4.14 -3.52 7.61
N ALA A 132 -3.62 -3.43 6.39
CA ALA A 132 -4.17 -4.11 5.22
C ALA A 132 -3.91 -5.63 5.21
N ALA A 133 -2.75 -6.08 5.69
CA ALA A 133 -2.38 -7.50 5.67
C ALA A 133 -2.87 -8.29 6.88
N ILE A 134 -2.89 -7.67 8.07
CA ILE A 134 -3.13 -8.38 9.34
C ILE A 134 -4.47 -7.99 9.94
N LEU A 135 -4.68 -6.70 10.26
CA LEU A 135 -5.87 -6.28 11.01
C LEU A 135 -7.15 -6.52 10.23
N GLN A 136 -7.16 -6.14 8.95
CA GLN A 136 -8.29 -6.36 8.06
C GLN A 136 -8.67 -7.84 7.98
N TRP A 137 -7.68 -8.73 7.85
CA TRP A 137 -7.91 -10.17 7.77
C TRP A 137 -8.52 -10.74 9.05
N TYR A 138 -7.95 -10.45 10.21
CA TYR A 138 -8.48 -10.95 11.48
C TYR A 138 -9.86 -10.36 11.79
N TRP A 139 -10.10 -9.09 11.47
CA TRP A 139 -11.43 -8.49 11.57
C TRP A 139 -12.45 -9.19 10.68
N LEU A 140 -12.08 -9.47 9.42
CA LEU A 140 -12.93 -10.19 8.47
C LEU A 140 -13.26 -11.59 8.99
N LYS A 141 -12.28 -12.37 9.45
CA LYS A 141 -12.53 -13.74 9.91
C LYS A 141 -13.38 -13.82 11.17
N ASP A 142 -13.32 -12.82 12.04
CA ASP A 142 -14.18 -12.76 13.22
C ASP A 142 -15.62 -12.34 12.89
N CYS A 143 -15.81 -11.40 11.96
CA CYS A 143 -17.11 -10.80 11.69
C CYS A 143 -17.87 -11.46 10.52
N PHE A 144 -17.12 -11.95 9.53
CA PHE A 144 -17.61 -12.46 8.26
C PHE A 144 -16.79 -13.69 7.82
N PRO A 145 -16.82 -14.81 8.58
CA PRO A 145 -15.95 -15.96 8.33
C PRO A 145 -16.17 -16.64 6.97
N GLY A 146 -17.34 -16.45 6.35
CA GLY A 146 -17.66 -16.96 5.02
C GLY A 146 -17.18 -16.09 3.86
N ASP A 147 -16.71 -14.88 4.16
CA ASP A 147 -16.25 -13.92 3.17
C ASP A 147 -14.71 -13.94 3.06
N ASP A 148 -14.21 -13.24 2.03
CA ASP A 148 -12.80 -13.12 1.73
C ASP A 148 -12.35 -11.66 1.59
N GLN A 149 -11.05 -11.43 1.77
CA GLN A 149 -10.44 -10.13 1.50
C GLN A 149 -9.92 -10.11 0.07
N TRP A 150 -10.08 -8.98 -0.62
CA TRP A 150 -9.63 -8.88 -2.01
C TRP A 150 -8.11 -8.96 -2.18
N ASN A 151 -7.33 -8.53 -1.16
CA ASN A 151 -5.89 -8.44 -1.27
C ASN A 151 -5.21 -9.72 -0.76
N SER A 152 -4.15 -10.15 -1.44
CA SER A 152 -3.25 -11.21 -0.99
C SER A 152 -1.90 -10.62 -0.57
N LEU A 153 -1.92 -9.49 0.16
CA LEU A 153 -0.73 -8.68 0.42
C LEU A 153 0.33 -9.46 1.19
N HIS A 154 -0.07 -10.27 2.17
CA HIS A 154 0.85 -11.09 2.94
C HIS A 154 1.55 -12.12 2.05
N GLU A 155 0.77 -12.88 1.29
CA GLU A 155 1.26 -13.94 0.41
C GLU A 155 2.17 -13.37 -0.69
N GLN A 156 1.74 -12.28 -1.34
CA GLN A 156 2.53 -11.61 -2.38
C GLN A 156 3.83 -11.02 -1.83
N LEU A 157 3.83 -10.46 -0.62
CA LEU A 157 5.04 -9.94 0.00
C LEU A 157 6.04 -11.07 0.28
N VAL A 158 5.57 -12.20 0.81
CA VAL A 158 6.39 -13.39 1.04
C VAL A 158 6.98 -13.92 -0.27
N ASP A 159 6.15 -14.05 -1.31
CA ASP A 159 6.61 -14.53 -2.62
C ASP A 159 7.55 -13.55 -3.30
N ARG A 160 7.32 -12.24 -3.14
CA ARG A 160 8.24 -11.21 -3.62
C ARG A 160 9.61 -11.36 -2.97
N TRP A 161 9.69 -11.53 -1.65
CA TRP A 161 10.98 -11.74 -0.98
C TRP A 161 11.70 -13.02 -1.42
N LYS A 162 10.97 -14.10 -1.73
CA LYS A 162 11.57 -15.30 -2.31
C LYS A 162 12.20 -15.02 -3.67
N GLN A 163 11.51 -14.27 -4.53
CA GLN A 163 12.04 -13.86 -5.84
C GLN A 163 13.27 -12.95 -5.69
N LEU A 164 13.22 -12.00 -4.75
CA LEU A 164 14.32 -11.06 -4.55
C LEU A 164 15.59 -11.73 -4.03
N ARG A 165 15.47 -12.81 -3.24
CA ARG A 165 16.61 -13.57 -2.75
C ARG A 165 17.58 -13.97 -3.87
N ASP A 166 17.05 -14.41 -5.01
CA ASP A 166 17.87 -14.87 -6.14
C ASP A 166 18.52 -13.72 -6.92
N LEU A 167 18.08 -12.47 -6.69
CA LEU A 167 18.58 -11.26 -7.35
C LEU A 167 19.57 -10.48 -6.47
N LEU A 168 19.55 -10.69 -5.15
CA LEU A 168 20.35 -9.95 -4.20
C LEU A 168 21.73 -10.60 -4.00
N PRO A 169 22.77 -9.80 -3.67
CA PRO A 169 24.14 -10.30 -3.52
C PRO A 169 24.36 -11.16 -2.27
N SER A 170 23.44 -11.14 -1.31
CA SER A 170 23.48 -11.94 -0.08
C SER A 170 22.09 -12.29 0.43
N ASP A 171 22.03 -13.31 1.28
CA ASP A 171 20.81 -13.70 2.02
C ASP A 171 20.57 -12.85 3.28
N GLU A 172 21.40 -11.84 3.53
CA GLU A 172 21.29 -10.96 4.70
C GLU A 172 20.47 -9.71 4.36
N LEU A 173 19.33 -9.54 5.04
CA LEU A 173 18.49 -8.35 4.93
C LEU A 173 18.70 -7.44 6.14
N HIS A 174 19.18 -6.22 5.89
CA HIS A 174 19.30 -5.19 6.91
C HIS A 174 18.06 -4.27 6.86
N LEU A 175 17.25 -4.32 7.92
CA LEU A 175 16.15 -3.38 8.12
C LEU A 175 16.63 -2.19 8.95
N SER A 176 16.75 -1.03 8.32
CA SER A 176 17.18 0.20 8.99
C SER A 176 16.02 1.15 9.22
N TRP A 177 15.95 1.72 10.42
CA TRP A 177 15.09 2.85 10.73
C TRP A 177 15.99 4.06 11.00
N SER A 178 15.94 5.05 10.11
CA SER A 178 16.52 6.36 10.37
C SER A 178 15.50 7.16 11.17
N GLY A 179 15.54 7.02 12.50
CA GLY A 179 14.71 7.84 13.37
C GLY A 179 15.03 9.31 13.16
N VAL A 180 14.09 10.03 12.57
CA VAL A 180 14.03 11.50 12.58
C VAL A 180 12.72 11.89 13.23
#